data_AF-A0A3F2TYA0-F1
#
_entry.id   AF-A0A3F2TYA0-F1
#
_cell.length_a   1.000
_cell.length_b   1.000
_cell.length_c   1.000
_cell.angle_alpha   90.00
_cell.angle_beta   90.00
_cell.angle_gamma   90.00
#
_symmetry.space_group_name_H-M   'P 1'
#
loop_
_entity.id
_entity.type
_entity.pdbx_description
1 polymer ?
#
loop_
_entity_poly.entity_id
_entity_poly.type
_entity_poly.pdbx_seq_one_letter_code
_entity_poly.pdbx_strand_id
1 'polypeptide(L)'
;FDVPGKRTTGTGAQTYAITGPGWEGTLPEGVKQYKSPTSIVWLLGRIYCTGTPEDYAAVHKIQDEVKLYPLSAWGKEWTPPAGKVDPSIDMKTAVRDQVNSMDAVEYFTLLAELLKRNPPYEADAPMLEK
;
A
#
# COMPACT_ATOMS: atom_id res chain seq x y z
N PHE A 1 -2.98 -5.63 9.40
CA PHE A 1 -3.78 -4.97 8.35
C PHE A 1 -4.87 -4.16 9.04
N ASP A 2 -5.32 -3.07 8.44
CA ASP A 2 -6.39 -2.23 8.98
C ASP A 2 -7.50 -2.06 7.93
N VAL A 3 -8.74 -1.90 8.40
CA VAL A 3 -9.91 -1.73 7.54
C VAL A 3 -10.73 -0.54 8.03
N PRO A 4 -10.22 0.70 7.91
CA PRO A 4 -10.98 1.90 8.25
C PRO A 4 -12.13 2.11 7.27
N GLY A 5 -13.22 2.70 7.75
CA GLY A 5 -14.39 3.01 6.94
C GLY A 5 -15.65 3.15 7.79
N LYS A 6 -16.80 3.36 7.14
CA LYS A 6 -18.10 3.65 7.78
C LYS A 6 -18.42 2.74 8.97
N ARG A 7 -18.09 1.45 8.86
CA ARG A 7 -18.36 0.42 9.89
C ARG A 7 -17.45 0.49 11.12
N THR A 8 -16.19 0.91 10.96
CA THR A 8 -15.14 0.77 11.99
C THR A 8 -14.61 2.10 12.53
N THR A 9 -14.69 3.16 11.72
CA THR A 9 -14.16 4.49 12.06
C THR A 9 -15.17 5.61 11.81
N GLY A 10 -16.41 5.27 11.42
CA GLY A 10 -17.44 6.24 11.08
C GLY A 10 -17.22 6.92 9.73
N THR A 11 -17.87 8.06 9.52
CA THR A 11 -17.91 8.79 8.24
C THR A 11 -17.07 10.06 8.22
N GLY A 12 -16.47 10.45 9.34
CA GLY A 12 -15.61 11.63 9.40
C GLY A 12 -14.29 11.42 8.66
N ALA A 13 -13.68 12.50 8.19
CA ALA A 13 -12.35 12.48 7.58
C ALA A 13 -11.32 11.84 8.53
N GLN A 14 -10.40 11.07 7.96
CA GLN A 14 -9.36 10.36 8.69
C GLN A 14 -8.00 10.70 8.12
N THR A 15 -6.96 10.61 8.95
CA THR A 15 -5.58 10.74 8.49
C THR A 15 -4.73 9.65 9.12
N TYR A 16 -4.02 8.93 8.25
CA TYR A 16 -3.18 7.82 8.63
C TYR A 16 -1.76 7.99 8.09
N ALA A 17 -0.77 7.63 8.89
CA ALA A 17 0.59 7.43 8.43
C ALA A 17 0.88 5.93 8.33
N ILE A 18 1.16 5.44 7.13
CA ILE A 18 1.59 4.06 6.92
C ILE A 18 3.11 4.02 7.01
N THR A 19 3.63 3.31 8.00
CA THR A 19 5.08 3.24 8.27
C THR A 19 5.59 1.82 8.05
N GLY A 20 6.72 1.67 7.36
CA GLY A 20 7.36 0.36 7.16
C GLY A 20 8.14 -0.15 8.38
N PRO A 21 8.81 -1.31 8.24
CA PRO A 21 9.70 -1.86 9.25
C PRO A 21 10.82 -0.88 9.62
N GLY A 22 11.10 -0.77 10.92
CA GLY A 22 12.20 0.08 11.42
C GLY A 22 11.96 1.59 11.31
N TRP A 23 10.75 2.05 10.95
CA TRP A 23 10.45 3.48 10.98
C TRP A 23 10.55 4.03 12.41
N GLU A 24 11.27 5.14 12.55
CA GLU A 24 11.42 5.91 13.78
C GLU A 24 11.08 7.38 13.49
N GLY A 25 10.40 8.02 14.43
CA GLY A 25 10.03 9.42 14.30
C GLY A 25 8.84 9.78 15.17
N THR A 26 8.48 11.07 15.16
CA THR A 26 7.26 11.57 15.78
C THR A 26 6.24 11.88 14.70
N LEU A 27 5.00 11.41 14.87
CA LEU A 27 3.92 11.73 13.95
C LEU A 27 3.32 13.11 14.26
N PRO A 28 2.80 13.81 13.24
CA PRO A 28 2.02 15.02 13.46
C PRO A 28 0.77 14.75 14.32
N GLU A 29 0.31 15.79 15.03
CA GLU A 29 -0.90 15.70 15.85
C GLU A 29 -2.11 15.25 15.03
N GLY A 30 -2.92 14.34 15.60
CA GLY A 30 -4.12 13.79 14.95
C GLY A 30 -3.85 12.72 13.88
N VAL A 31 -2.59 12.44 13.52
CA VAL A 31 -2.25 11.39 12.56
C VAL A 31 -2.13 10.04 13.26
N LYS A 32 -2.96 9.07 12.87
CA LYS A 32 -2.89 7.71 13.41
C LYS A 32 -1.86 6.87 12.64
N GLN A 33 -1.00 6.16 13.37
CA GLN A 33 -0.02 5.25 12.76
C GLN A 33 -0.66 3.92 12.37
N TYR A 34 -0.33 3.45 11.17
CA TYR A 34 -0.48 2.06 10.74
C TYR A 34 0.90 1.47 10.46
N LYS A 35 1.38 0.63 11.38
CA LYS A 35 2.68 -0.02 11.27
C LYS A 35 2.56 -1.25 10.37
N SER A 36 3.20 -1.18 9.21
CA SER A 36 3.35 -2.32 8.32
C SER A 36 4.57 -3.15 8.71
N PRO A 37 4.44 -4.48 8.83
CA PRO A 37 5.58 -5.38 9.00
C PRO A 37 6.38 -5.57 7.71
N THR A 38 5.93 -5.01 6.58
CA THR A 38 6.57 -5.10 5.27
C THR A 38 6.75 -3.71 4.65
N SER A 39 7.76 -3.56 3.80
CA SER A 39 7.98 -2.32 3.04
C SER A 39 7.00 -2.15 1.87
N ILE A 40 6.30 -3.22 1.49
CA ILE A 40 5.25 -3.23 0.46
C ILE A 40 3.89 -3.35 1.15
N VAL A 41 2.96 -2.47 0.78
CA VAL A 41 1.58 -2.48 1.27
C VAL A 41 0.60 -2.36 0.11
N TRP A 42 -0.60 -2.90 0.32
CA TRP A 42 -1.73 -2.67 -0.57
C TRP A 42 -2.70 -1.69 0.08
N LEU A 43 -3.03 -0.62 -0.63
CA LEU A 43 -4.07 0.32 -0.24
C LEU A 43 -5.24 0.17 -1.22
N LEU A 44 -6.40 -0.26 -0.72
CA LEU A 44 -7.62 -0.39 -1.50
C LEU A 44 -8.69 0.55 -0.98
N GLY A 45 -9.05 1.55 -1.78
CA GLY A 45 -10.20 2.42 -1.52
C GLY A 45 -11.46 1.85 -2.16
N ARG A 46 -12.56 1.79 -1.40
CA ARG A 46 -13.89 1.43 -1.92
C ARG A 46 -14.91 2.44 -1.43
N ILE A 47 -15.60 3.08 -2.37
CA ILE A 47 -16.72 3.97 -2.10
C ILE A 47 -17.95 3.32 -2.72
N TYR A 48 -19.00 3.15 -1.93
CA TYR A 48 -20.26 2.59 -2.43
C TYR A 48 -20.93 3.60 -3.37
N CYS A 49 -21.50 3.10 -4.46
CA CYS A 49 -22.27 3.89 -5.41
C CYS A 49 -23.51 3.10 -5.86
N THR A 50 -24.63 3.80 -6.00
CA THR A 50 -25.90 3.32 -6.55
C THR A 50 -25.94 3.32 -8.08
N GLY A 51 -25.00 4.02 -8.73
CA GLY A 51 -24.83 4.04 -10.18
C GLY A 51 -25.60 5.14 -10.92
N THR A 52 -26.22 6.08 -10.19
CA THR A 52 -26.88 7.25 -10.80
C THR A 52 -25.85 8.35 -11.13
N PRO A 53 -26.12 9.23 -12.13
CA PRO A 53 -25.24 10.35 -12.43
C PRO A 53 -24.98 11.26 -11.23
N GLU A 54 -26.00 11.51 -10.41
CA GLU A 54 -25.90 12.36 -9.21
C GLU A 54 -25.00 11.74 -8.14
N ASP A 55 -25.13 10.44 -7.92
CA ASP A 55 -24.33 9.72 -6.94
C ASP A 55 -22.88 9.55 -7.41
N TYR A 56 -22.64 9.31 -8.70
CA TYR A 56 -21.27 9.36 -9.25
C TYR A 56 -20.61 10.72 -9.06
N ALA A 57 -21.34 11.81 -9.26
CA ALA A 57 -20.82 13.15 -8.99
C ALA A 57 -20.44 13.33 -7.51
N ALA A 58 -21.21 12.78 -6.58
CA ALA A 58 -20.87 12.79 -5.15
C ALA A 58 -19.65 11.90 -4.83
N VAL A 59 -19.57 10.70 -5.42
CA VAL A 59 -18.42 9.78 -5.26
C VAL A 59 -17.13 10.41 -5.78
N HIS A 60 -17.16 11.03 -6.96
CA HIS A 60 -15.99 11.70 -7.54
C HIS A 60 -15.49 12.84 -6.64
N LYS A 61 -16.39 13.65 -6.06
CA LYS A 61 -16.01 14.68 -5.08
C LYS A 61 -15.27 14.10 -3.89
N ILE A 62 -15.71 12.95 -3.36
CA ILE A 62 -15.00 12.27 -2.27
C ILE A 62 -13.63 11.77 -2.75
N GLN A 63 -13.54 11.21 -3.95
CA GLN A 63 -12.27 10.73 -4.52
C GLN A 63 -11.26 11.87 -4.69
N ASP A 64 -11.70 13.04 -5.14
CA ASP A 64 -10.87 14.22 -5.33
C ASP A 64 -10.29 14.76 -4.01
N GLU A 65 -10.94 14.48 -2.88
CA GLU A 65 -10.46 14.85 -1.54
C GLU A 65 -9.45 13.85 -0.95
N VAL A 66 -9.29 12.66 -1.55
CA VAL A 66 -8.31 11.67 -1.09
C VAL A 66 -6.90 12.09 -1.47
N LYS A 67 -6.02 12.22 -0.48
CA LYS A 67 -4.61 12.56 -0.67
C LYS A 67 -3.70 11.43 -0.23
N LEU A 68 -2.67 11.15 -1.03
CA LEU A 68 -1.57 10.26 -0.69
C LEU A 68 -0.26 10.97 -1.02
N TYR A 69 0.60 11.15 -0.01
CA TYR A 69 1.87 11.87 -0.15
C TYR A 69 2.85 11.38 0.94
N PRO A 70 4.17 11.57 0.75
CA PRO A 70 5.15 11.15 1.74
C PRO A 70 5.04 11.97 3.02
N LEU A 71 5.26 11.34 4.17
CA LEU A 71 5.20 12.01 5.48
C LEU A 71 6.14 13.22 5.57
N SER A 72 7.27 13.23 4.85
CA SER A 72 8.22 14.35 4.78
C SER A 72 7.63 15.64 4.18
N ALA A 73 6.50 15.53 3.48
CA ALA A 73 5.77 16.65 2.89
C ALA A 73 4.56 17.10 3.74
N TRP A 74 4.40 16.58 4.95
CA TRP A 74 3.32 16.99 5.85
C TRP A 74 3.29 18.51 6.08
N GLY A 75 2.11 19.11 5.93
CA GLY A 75 1.89 20.56 6.06
C GLY A 75 2.46 21.41 4.92
N LYS A 76 2.93 20.79 3.83
CA LYS A 76 3.50 21.48 2.66
C LYS A 76 2.67 21.15 1.42
N GLU A 77 2.73 22.03 0.43
CA GLU A 77 2.28 21.66 -0.91
C GLU A 77 3.21 20.58 -1.47
N TRP A 78 2.60 19.55 -2.07
CA TRP A 78 3.33 18.44 -2.65
C TRP A 78 2.67 18.04 -3.96
N THR A 79 3.51 17.86 -4.96
CA THR A 79 3.13 17.33 -6.26
C THR A 79 3.84 15.99 -6.45
N PRO A 80 3.11 14.90 -6.76
CA PRO A 80 3.73 13.63 -7.09
C PRO A 80 4.75 13.81 -8.23
N PRO A 81 5.95 13.21 -8.12
CA PRO A 81 6.85 13.17 -9.27
C PRO A 81 6.18 12.40 -10.41
N ALA A 82 6.53 12.73 -11.66
CA ALA A 82 6.07 11.96 -12.80
C ALA A 82 6.45 10.49 -12.64
N GLY A 83 5.49 9.59 -12.87
CA GLY A 83 5.73 8.15 -12.80
C GLY A 83 6.78 7.74 -13.83
N LYS A 84 7.77 6.95 -13.40
CA LYS A 84 8.73 6.31 -14.30
C LYS A 84 8.30 4.86 -14.50
N VAL A 85 7.87 4.53 -15.72
CA VAL A 85 7.65 3.14 -16.12
C VAL A 85 9.00 2.51 -16.40
N ASP A 86 9.29 1.39 -15.75
CA ASP A 86 10.47 0.60 -16.06
C ASP A 86 10.14 -0.30 -17.28
N PRO A 87 10.75 -0.06 -18.45
CA PRO A 87 10.45 -0.82 -19.66
C PRO A 87 10.94 -2.27 -19.60
N SER A 88 11.78 -2.63 -18.62
CA SER A 88 12.22 -4.00 -18.41
C SER A 88 11.15 -4.88 -17.74
N ILE A 89 10.12 -4.28 -17.14
CA ILE A 89 9.03 -5.00 -16.51
C ILE A 89 8.05 -5.49 -17.59
N ASP A 90 7.77 -6.79 -17.58
CA ASP A 90 6.74 -7.38 -18.44
C ASP A 90 5.35 -6.96 -17.96
N MET A 91 4.76 -6.02 -18.69
CA MET A 91 3.41 -5.50 -18.46
C MET A 91 2.33 -6.22 -19.29
N LYS A 92 2.70 -7.25 -20.06
CA LYS A 92 1.78 -7.96 -20.98
C LYS A 92 1.39 -9.33 -20.46
N THR A 93 2.36 -10.10 -19.95
CA THR A 93 2.11 -11.43 -19.41
C THR A 93 1.40 -11.31 -18.06
N ALA A 94 0.38 -12.14 -17.82
CA ALA A 94 -0.29 -12.14 -16.52
C ALA A 94 0.71 -12.49 -15.41
N VAL A 95 0.68 -11.76 -14.28
CA VAL A 95 1.64 -11.94 -13.17
C VAL A 95 1.72 -13.39 -12.71
N ARG A 96 0.58 -14.10 -12.65
CA ARG A 96 0.55 -15.52 -12.27
C ARG A 96 1.35 -16.39 -13.24
N ASP A 97 1.24 -16.12 -14.53
CA ASP A 97 1.93 -16.90 -15.55
C ASP A 97 3.43 -16.60 -15.54
N GLN A 98 3.82 -15.34 -15.30
CA GLN A 98 5.23 -14.97 -15.08
C GLN A 98 5.84 -15.74 -13.90
N VAL A 99 5.15 -15.78 -12.75
CA VAL A 99 5.61 -16.51 -11.56
C VAL A 99 5.69 -18.02 -11.81
N ASN A 100 4.68 -18.59 -12.47
CA ASN A 100 4.66 -20.03 -12.77
C ASN A 100 5.72 -20.46 -13.79
N SER A 101 6.21 -19.55 -14.61
CA SER A 101 7.30 -19.83 -15.57
C SER A 101 8.69 -19.77 -14.97
N MET A 102 8.86 -19.25 -13.75
CA MET A 102 10.16 -19.17 -13.08
C MET A 102 10.66 -20.58 -12.77
N ASP A 103 11.96 -20.81 -12.98
CA ASP A 103 12.60 -21.98 -12.39
C ASP A 103 12.78 -21.82 -10.87
N ALA A 104 13.20 -22.90 -10.21
CA ALA A 104 13.37 -22.88 -8.77
C ALA A 104 14.42 -21.84 -8.31
N VAL A 105 15.51 -21.67 -9.06
CA VAL A 105 16.58 -20.74 -8.71
C VAL A 105 16.07 -19.31 -8.81
N GLU A 106 15.39 -18.96 -9.90
CA GLU A 106 14.80 -17.63 -10.11
C GLU A 106 13.77 -17.30 -9.03
N TYR A 107 12.85 -18.24 -8.76
CA TYR A 107 11.79 -18.04 -7.78
C TYR A 107 12.35 -17.82 -6.36
N PHE A 108 13.24 -18.70 -5.89
CA PHE A 108 13.80 -18.59 -4.55
C PHE A 108 14.79 -17.42 -4.42
N THR A 109 15.48 -17.05 -5.49
CA THR A 109 16.30 -15.82 -5.52
C THR A 109 15.42 -14.59 -5.33
N LEU A 110 14.33 -14.47 -6.10
CA LEU A 110 13.40 -13.36 -5.97
C LEU A 110 12.77 -13.32 -4.57
N LEU A 111 12.34 -14.47 -4.05
CA LEU A 111 11.81 -14.57 -2.68
C LEU A 111 12.82 -14.05 -1.65
N ALA A 112 14.07 -14.54 -1.70
CA ALA A 112 15.13 -14.12 -0.78
C ALA A 112 15.43 -12.62 -0.87
N GLU A 113 15.46 -12.06 -2.08
CA GLU A 113 15.63 -10.60 -2.28
C GLU A 113 14.46 -9.79 -1.69
N LEU A 114 13.23 -10.27 -1.82
CA LEU A 114 12.05 -9.61 -1.26
C LEU A 114 12.03 -9.66 0.27
N LEU A 115 12.44 -10.78 0.88
CA LEU A 115 12.47 -10.96 2.34
C LEU A 115 13.38 -9.96 3.05
N LYS A 116 14.42 -9.44 2.39
CA LYS A 116 15.32 -8.40 2.96
C LYS A 116 14.57 -7.12 3.37
N ARG A 117 13.49 -6.76 2.66
CA ARG A 117 12.69 -5.54 2.92
C ARG A 117 11.28 -5.83 3.41
N ASN A 118 10.87 -7.09 3.36
CA ASN A 118 9.55 -7.57 3.77
C ASN A 118 9.78 -8.76 4.70
N PRO A 119 10.28 -8.50 5.93
CA PRO A 119 10.63 -9.57 6.83
C PRO A 119 9.39 -10.45 7.11
N PRO A 120 9.60 -11.75 7.25
CA PRO A 120 8.54 -12.69 7.58
C PRO A 120 8.01 -12.44 9.00
N TYR A 121 6.80 -12.92 9.30
CA TYR A 121 6.29 -12.84 10.66
C TYR A 121 7.06 -13.80 11.58
N GLU A 122 7.03 -13.54 12.89
CA GLU A 122 7.67 -14.44 13.87
C GLU A 122 7.14 -15.88 13.78
N ALA A 123 5.86 -16.06 13.45
CA ALA A 123 5.25 -17.37 13.26
C ALA A 123 5.81 -18.15 12.05
N ASP A 124 6.42 -17.45 11.09
CA ASP A 124 7.03 -18.06 9.90
C ASP A 124 8.49 -18.49 10.17
N ALA A 125 9.04 -18.19 11.35
CA ALA A 125 10.43 -18.51 11.70
C ALA A 125 10.81 -19.99 11.45
N PRO A 126 9.98 -21.01 11.79
CA PRO A 126 10.31 -22.40 11.53
C PRO A 126 10.47 -22.74 10.03
N MET A 127 9.86 -21.97 9.12
CA MET A 127 9.99 -22.17 7.67
C MET A 127 11.28 -21.59 7.10
N LEU A 128 12.02 -20.83 7.91
CA LEU A 128 13.28 -20.16 7.54
C LEU A 128 14.49 -20.84 8.21
N GLU A 129 14.23 -21.71 9.18
CA GLU A 129 15.24 -22.58 9.76
C GLU A 129 15.67 -23.62 8.71
N LYS A 130 16.97 -23.94 8.70
CA LYS A 130 17.67 -24.63 7.61
C LYS A 130 17.19 -26.06 7.35
#